data_AF-A0A2U1S4V1-F1
#
_entry.id   AF-A0A2U1S4V1-F1
#
_cell.length_a   1.000
_cell.length_b   1.000
_cell.length_c   1.000
_cell.angle_alpha   90.00
_cell.angle_beta   90.00
_cell.angle_gamma   90.00
#
_symmetry.space_group_name_H-M   'P 1'
#
loop_
_entity.id
_entity.type
_entity.pdbx_description
1 polymer ?
#
loop_
_entity_poly.entity_id
_entity_poly.type
_entity_poly.pdbx_seq_one_letter_code
_entity_poly.pdbx_strand_id
1 'polypeptide(L)'
;MNQAVEADPLGPAERARSNFIRDIVQCRNGSTLASTTLSSPIPKRIVQFWNDLRHLPGDVKACMDSWKRLERFGFELEVFDESSARAFIRSRLGDRHEKAFDRCYHPSMMSDYFRYSYVFVEGGFYIDADDVYHGTPIDQLFADGRLKLQPFCYDVATSQMVAPSIFTEPGANQPGWIFYFNTTPLIASRHHPIVERALLNATLSLEMEQARGLPEVQATTGPGNLTRSVFEVLNEGCSPDAMMVAHDWELTSTSQWSLSYRNDSRNWRLSNQQAYRASSLLGAQ
;
A
#
# COMPACT_ATOMS: atom_id res chain seq x y z
N MET A 1 41.20 16.73 -0.03
CA MET A 1 40.20 15.64 0.08
C MET A 1 38.83 16.30 -0.02
N ASN A 2 38.36 16.58 -1.23
CA ASN A 2 37.01 17.10 -1.46
C ASN A 2 36.11 15.89 -1.70
N GLN A 3 35.53 15.34 -0.63
CA GLN A 3 34.32 14.55 -0.81
C GLN A 3 33.25 15.57 -1.22
N ALA A 4 32.94 15.61 -2.52
CA ALA A 4 31.70 16.23 -2.97
C ALA A 4 30.59 15.55 -2.17
N VAL A 5 29.94 16.30 -1.28
CA VAL A 5 28.70 15.85 -0.66
C VAL A 5 27.76 15.65 -1.84
N GLU A 6 27.50 14.40 -2.20
CA GLU A 6 26.50 14.07 -3.21
C GLU A 6 25.21 14.75 -2.78
N ALA A 7 24.67 15.58 -3.67
CA ALA A 7 23.43 16.29 -3.40
C ALA A 7 22.34 15.25 -3.10
N ASP A 8 21.55 15.51 -2.06
CA ASP A 8 20.44 14.64 -1.67
C ASP A 8 19.54 14.38 -2.88
N PRO A 9 19.26 13.11 -3.23
CA PRO A 9 18.43 12.79 -4.40
C PRO A 9 16.97 13.24 -4.24
N LEU A 10 16.54 13.57 -3.02
CA LEU A 10 15.19 14.05 -2.74
C LEU A 10 15.11 15.57 -2.68
N GLY A 11 14.00 16.11 -3.18
CA GLY A 11 13.67 17.52 -2.95
C GLY A 11 13.43 17.82 -1.47
N PRO A 12 13.55 19.08 -1.01
CA PRO A 12 13.44 19.42 0.42
C PRO A 12 12.15 18.93 1.10
N ALA A 13 11.00 19.00 0.41
CA ALA A 13 9.72 18.53 0.94
C ALA A 13 9.66 17.00 1.07
N GLU A 14 10.25 16.27 0.12
CA GLU A 14 10.29 14.81 0.13
C GLU A 14 11.25 14.30 1.21
N ARG A 15 12.38 14.98 1.38
CA ARG A 15 13.31 14.72 2.49
C ARG A 15 12.68 14.99 3.85
N ALA A 16 11.98 16.12 4.01
CA ALA A 16 11.27 16.43 5.26
C ALA A 16 10.25 15.34 5.61
N ARG A 17 9.46 14.90 4.61
CA ARG A 17 8.53 13.78 4.78
C ARG A 17 9.26 12.49 5.14
N SER A 18 10.35 12.14 4.45
CA SER A 18 11.10 10.93 4.75
C SER A 18 11.68 10.92 6.18
N ASN A 19 12.23 12.05 6.63
CA ASN A 19 12.73 12.20 8.01
C ASN A 19 11.61 12.05 9.03
N PHE A 20 10.43 12.63 8.77
CA PHE A 20 9.26 12.48 9.64
C PHE A 20 8.84 11.01 9.78
N ILE A 21 8.84 10.27 8.68
CA ILE A 21 8.50 8.84 8.69
C ILE A 21 9.55 8.03 9.43
N ARG A 22 10.85 8.32 9.24
CA ARG A 22 11.94 7.71 10.02
C ARG A 22 11.67 7.85 11.52
N ASP A 23 11.34 9.05 11.96
CA ASP A 23 11.14 9.34 13.38
C ASP A 23 9.96 8.53 13.95
N ILE A 24 8.86 8.37 13.20
CA ILE A 24 7.74 7.49 13.57
C ILE A 24 8.17 6.02 13.62
N VAL A 25 8.87 5.55 12.58
CA VAL A 25 9.29 4.15 12.45
C VAL A 25 10.25 3.74 13.56
N GLN A 26 11.14 4.65 13.97
CA GLN A 26 12.14 4.40 15.01
C GLN A 26 11.63 4.68 16.42
N CYS A 27 10.46 5.31 16.56
CA CYS A 27 9.83 5.53 17.85
C CYS A 27 9.15 4.24 18.34
N ARG A 28 9.88 3.43 19.12
CA ARG A 28 9.32 2.28 19.83
C ARG A 28 8.58 2.75 21.09
N ASN A 29 7.52 3.53 20.93
CA ASN A 29 6.60 3.76 22.04
C ASN A 29 5.91 2.43 22.35
N GLY A 30 6.19 1.87 23.53
CA GLY A 30 5.51 0.69 24.03
C GLY A 30 4.01 0.93 23.95
N SER A 31 3.31 0.13 23.13
CA SER A 31 1.89 0.24 22.84
C SER A 31 1.07 0.19 24.12
N THR A 32 0.96 1.32 24.80
CA THR A 32 -0.10 1.57 25.75
C THR A 32 -1.33 1.72 24.87
N LEU A 33 -2.39 0.94 25.14
CA LEU A 33 -3.69 1.07 24.50
C LEU A 33 -4.09 2.55 24.50
N ALA A 34 -3.85 3.24 23.38
CA ALA A 34 -4.10 4.66 23.28
C ALA A 34 -5.60 4.90 23.30
N SER A 35 -5.98 5.98 23.97
CA SER A 35 -7.35 6.33 24.32
C SER A 35 -8.28 6.41 23.10
N THR A 36 -9.23 5.46 23.05
CA THR A 36 -10.67 5.56 22.70
C THR A 36 -11.19 6.34 21.47
N THR A 37 -10.38 7.06 20.68
CA THR A 37 -10.93 7.90 19.60
C THR A 37 -11.31 7.12 18.34
N LEU A 38 -10.67 5.99 18.04
CA LEU A 38 -11.02 5.07 16.94
C LEU A 38 -11.59 3.76 17.51
N SER A 39 -12.79 3.86 18.10
CA SER A 39 -13.50 2.76 18.77
C SER A 39 -14.13 1.74 17.80
N SER A 40 -14.15 1.99 16.49
CA SER A 40 -14.78 1.05 15.56
C SER A 40 -13.89 -0.19 15.38
N PRO A 41 -14.39 -1.39 15.68
CA PRO A 41 -13.62 -2.61 15.46
C PRO A 41 -13.32 -2.79 13.97
N ILE A 42 -12.14 -3.32 13.67
CA ILE A 42 -11.76 -3.68 12.30
C ILE A 42 -12.50 -4.98 11.94
N PRO A 43 -13.29 -5.02 10.86
CA PRO A 43 -13.91 -6.26 10.41
C PRO A 43 -12.84 -7.30 10.05
N LYS A 44 -13.08 -8.57 10.39
CA LYS A 44 -12.22 -9.70 9.99
C LYS A 44 -12.45 -10.05 8.51
N ARG A 45 -12.23 -9.09 7.62
CA ARG A 45 -12.33 -9.25 6.16
C ARG A 45 -10.97 -9.04 5.53
N ILE A 46 -10.53 -10.03 4.76
CA ILE A 46 -9.28 -10.00 4.00
C ILE A 46 -9.65 -9.80 2.54
N VAL A 47 -9.11 -8.74 1.94
CA VAL A 47 -9.41 -8.35 0.57
C VAL A 47 -8.17 -8.42 -0.28
N GLN A 48 -8.31 -9.06 -1.43
CA GLN A 48 -7.28 -9.12 -2.45
C GLN A 48 -7.85 -8.70 -3.81
N PHE A 49 -6.99 -8.22 -4.69
CA PHE A 49 -7.36 -7.80 -6.04
C PHE A 49 -6.45 -8.43 -7.09
N TRP A 50 -7.05 -8.90 -8.18
CA TRP A 50 -6.33 -9.22 -9.40
C TRP A 50 -7.19 -8.82 -10.61
N ASN A 51 -6.66 -7.96 -11.49
CA ASN A 51 -7.47 -7.25 -12.48
C ASN A 51 -8.26 -8.16 -13.44
N ASP A 52 -7.76 -9.36 -13.76
CA ASP A 52 -8.47 -10.36 -14.58
C ASP A 52 -8.39 -11.76 -13.96
N LEU A 53 -9.39 -12.09 -13.14
CA LEU A 53 -9.46 -13.39 -12.45
C LEU A 53 -9.63 -14.57 -13.40
N ARG A 54 -10.11 -14.36 -14.64
CA ARG A 54 -10.20 -15.43 -15.65
C ARG A 54 -8.83 -15.90 -16.12
N HIS A 55 -7.83 -15.02 -16.02
CA HIS A 55 -6.44 -15.30 -16.38
C HIS A 55 -5.51 -15.17 -15.17
N LEU A 56 -6.00 -15.49 -13.97
CA LEU A 56 -5.20 -15.51 -12.75
C LEU A 56 -4.07 -16.56 -12.86
N PRO A 57 -2.79 -16.16 -12.77
CA PRO A 57 -1.68 -17.10 -12.79
C PRO A 57 -1.72 -18.07 -11.60
N GLY A 58 -1.37 -19.33 -11.83
CA GLY A 58 -1.41 -20.36 -10.78
C GLY A 58 -0.47 -20.09 -9.61
N ASP A 59 0.68 -19.46 -9.87
CA ASP A 59 1.67 -19.06 -8.86
C ASP A 59 1.18 -17.88 -8.00
N VAL A 60 0.47 -16.92 -8.59
CA VAL A 60 -0.24 -15.86 -7.85
C VAL A 60 -1.39 -16.46 -7.03
N LYS A 61 -2.19 -17.35 -7.63
CA LYS A 61 -3.27 -18.05 -6.93
C LYS A 61 -2.78 -18.80 -5.70
N ALA A 62 -1.60 -19.43 -5.77
CA ALA A 62 -1.00 -20.09 -4.62
C ALA A 62 -0.67 -19.12 -3.47
N CYS A 63 -0.24 -17.89 -3.78
CA CYS A 63 -0.04 -16.84 -2.79
C CYS A 63 -1.37 -16.46 -2.12
N MET A 64 -2.41 -16.19 -2.91
CA MET A 64 -3.76 -15.89 -2.40
C MET A 64 -4.35 -17.02 -1.56
N ASP A 65 -4.21 -18.27 -2.01
CA ASP A 65 -4.73 -19.45 -1.31
C ASP A 65 -4.07 -19.66 0.06
N SER A 66 -2.85 -19.16 0.29
CA SER A 66 -2.18 -19.26 1.59
C SER A 66 -2.96 -18.55 2.72
N TRP A 67 -3.72 -17.50 2.39
CA TRP A 67 -4.53 -16.74 3.32
C TRP A 67 -5.83 -17.45 3.74
N LYS A 68 -6.34 -18.40 2.94
CA LYS A 68 -7.59 -19.15 3.24
C LYS A 68 -7.55 -19.90 4.56
N ARG A 69 -6.36 -20.20 5.07
CA ARG A 69 -6.18 -20.79 6.41
C ARG A 69 -6.81 -19.92 7.52
N LEU A 70 -7.02 -18.63 7.29
CA LEU A 70 -7.64 -17.72 8.25
C LEU A 70 -9.16 -17.84 8.32
N GLU A 71 -9.83 -18.46 7.35
CA GLU A 71 -11.29 -18.70 7.40
C GLU A 71 -11.69 -19.49 8.64
N ARG A 72 -10.86 -20.46 9.07
CA ARG A 72 -11.08 -21.24 10.30
C ARG A 72 -11.01 -20.40 11.59
N PHE A 73 -10.47 -19.19 11.51
CA PHE A 73 -10.38 -18.23 12.60
C PHE A 73 -11.42 -17.09 12.48
N GLY A 74 -12.41 -17.27 11.60
CA GLY A 74 -13.52 -16.35 11.40
C GLY A 74 -13.22 -15.17 10.49
N PHE A 75 -12.19 -15.27 9.64
CA PHE A 75 -11.95 -14.29 8.59
C PHE A 75 -12.78 -14.60 7.34
N GLU A 76 -13.42 -13.58 6.79
CA GLU A 76 -14.03 -13.63 5.47
C GLU A 76 -12.98 -13.22 4.43
N LEU A 77 -12.84 -13.97 3.34
CA LEU A 77 -11.93 -13.63 2.24
C LEU A 77 -12.72 -13.19 1.02
N GLU A 78 -12.40 -12.02 0.50
CA GLU A 78 -13.01 -11.44 -0.69
C GLU A 78 -11.94 -11.16 -1.74
N VAL A 79 -12.22 -11.57 -2.98
CA VAL A 79 -11.33 -11.35 -4.12
C VAL A 79 -12.07 -10.56 -5.17
N PHE A 80 -11.47 -9.45 -5.58
CA PHE A 80 -12.02 -8.56 -6.60
C PHE A 80 -11.19 -8.59 -7.88
N ASP A 81 -11.88 -8.42 -9.00
CA ASP A 81 -11.30 -8.07 -10.28
C ASP A 81 -11.66 -6.63 -10.65
N GLU A 82 -11.22 -6.17 -11.83
CA GLU A 82 -11.51 -4.83 -12.30
C GLU A 82 -13.02 -4.53 -12.36
N SER A 83 -13.82 -5.49 -12.80
CA SER A 83 -15.27 -5.31 -12.99
C SER A 83 -16.02 -5.16 -11.66
N SER A 84 -15.71 -6.03 -10.70
CA SER A 84 -16.30 -6.06 -9.37
C SER A 84 -15.80 -4.91 -8.50
N ALA A 85 -14.52 -4.53 -8.61
CA ALA A 85 -13.95 -3.35 -7.94
C ALA A 85 -14.62 -2.06 -8.43
N ARG A 86 -14.79 -1.91 -9.76
CA ARG A 86 -15.49 -0.77 -10.37
C ARG A 86 -16.94 -0.67 -9.90
N ALA A 87 -17.67 -1.80 -9.90
CA ALA A 87 -19.05 -1.85 -9.42
C ALA A 87 -19.16 -1.49 -7.93
N PHE A 88 -18.22 -1.98 -7.11
CA PHE A 88 -18.12 -1.61 -5.70
C PHE A 88 -17.92 -0.10 -5.54
N ILE A 89 -16.91 0.48 -6.22
CA ILE A 89 -16.61 1.91 -6.13
C ILE A 89 -17.81 2.75 -6.56
N ARG A 90 -18.43 2.42 -7.71
CA ARG A 90 -19.62 3.13 -8.19
C ARG A 90 -20.76 3.10 -7.17
N SER A 91 -21.05 1.92 -6.62
CA SER A 91 -22.19 1.74 -5.71
C SER A 91 -21.97 2.36 -4.33
N ARG A 92 -20.72 2.42 -3.84
CA ARG A 92 -20.40 2.87 -2.47
C ARG A 92 -19.90 4.31 -2.40
N LEU A 93 -19.21 4.80 -3.44
CA LEU A 93 -18.54 6.10 -3.49
C LEU A 93 -19.00 7.00 -4.64
N GLY A 94 -19.77 6.48 -5.58
CA GLY A 94 -20.38 7.22 -6.68
C GLY A 94 -19.47 7.49 -7.89
N ASP A 95 -20.05 8.13 -8.90
CA ASP A 95 -19.48 8.30 -10.25
C ASP A 95 -18.12 9.00 -10.27
N ARG A 96 -17.83 9.90 -9.31
CA ARG A 96 -16.53 10.60 -9.24
C ARG A 96 -15.38 9.60 -9.04
N HIS A 97 -15.56 8.69 -8.09
CA HIS A 97 -14.53 7.69 -7.74
C HIS A 97 -14.44 6.60 -8.81
N GLU A 98 -15.56 6.22 -9.43
CA GLU A 98 -15.56 5.33 -10.61
C GLU A 98 -14.72 5.94 -11.74
N LYS A 99 -14.96 7.21 -12.10
CA LYS A 99 -14.17 7.90 -13.13
C LYS A 99 -12.68 8.01 -12.78
N ALA A 100 -12.33 8.18 -11.51
CA ALA A 100 -10.93 8.19 -11.09
C ALA A 100 -10.29 6.79 -11.21
N PHE A 101 -10.99 5.73 -10.79
CA PHE A 101 -10.56 4.36 -10.99
C PHE A 101 -10.32 4.05 -12.48
N ASP A 102 -11.20 4.52 -13.35
CA ASP A 102 -11.11 4.35 -14.81
C ASP A 102 -9.89 5.05 -15.44
N ARG A 103 -9.33 6.05 -14.75
CA ARG A 103 -8.09 6.74 -15.16
C ARG A 103 -6.83 6.02 -14.70
N CYS A 104 -6.93 5.00 -13.85
CA CYS A 104 -5.80 4.16 -13.50
C CYS A 104 -5.37 3.36 -14.73
N TYR A 105 -4.24 3.76 -15.32
CA TYR A 105 -3.81 3.17 -16.61
C TYR A 105 -3.14 1.81 -16.45
N HIS A 106 -2.87 1.33 -15.23
CA HIS A 106 -2.20 0.05 -14.96
C HIS A 106 -2.90 -0.73 -13.83
N PRO A 107 -2.99 -2.07 -13.89
CA PRO A 107 -3.58 -2.90 -12.82
C PRO A 107 -3.08 -2.62 -11.41
N SER A 108 -1.78 -2.34 -11.24
CA SER A 108 -1.23 -1.96 -9.93
C SER A 108 -1.82 -0.66 -9.38
N MET A 109 -2.06 0.34 -10.24
CA MET A 109 -2.74 1.58 -9.82
C MET A 109 -4.20 1.31 -9.46
N MET A 110 -4.87 0.43 -10.20
CA MET A 110 -6.24 0.01 -9.88
C MET A 110 -6.30 -0.65 -8.50
N SER A 111 -5.38 -1.59 -8.22
CA SER A 111 -5.25 -2.23 -6.89
C SER A 111 -5.03 -1.18 -5.78
N ASP A 112 -4.14 -0.22 -6.02
CA ASP A 112 -3.86 0.86 -5.08
C ASP A 112 -5.05 1.80 -4.85
N TYR A 113 -5.79 2.17 -5.89
CA TYR A 113 -6.99 2.99 -5.71
C TYR A 113 -8.12 2.20 -5.02
N PHE A 114 -8.28 0.93 -5.39
CA PHE A 114 -9.29 0.05 -4.82
C PHE A 114 -9.03 -0.26 -3.34
N ARG A 115 -7.78 -0.46 -2.91
CA ARG A 115 -7.47 -0.70 -1.49
C ARG A 115 -7.91 0.46 -0.59
N TYR A 116 -7.68 1.70 -1.02
CA TYR A 116 -8.15 2.87 -0.26
C TYR A 116 -9.68 2.95 -0.29
N SER A 117 -10.28 2.70 -1.46
CA SER A 117 -11.74 2.72 -1.62
C SER A 117 -12.44 1.71 -0.71
N TYR A 118 -11.98 0.46 -0.71
CA TYR A 118 -12.56 -0.62 0.10
C TYR A 118 -12.36 -0.35 1.59
N VAL A 119 -11.11 -0.13 2.02
CA VAL A 119 -10.80 0.04 3.44
C VAL A 119 -11.43 1.31 4.01
N PHE A 120 -11.59 2.38 3.23
CA PHE A 120 -12.34 3.56 3.67
C PHE A 120 -13.81 3.23 3.95
N VAL A 121 -14.46 2.46 3.07
CA VAL A 121 -15.91 2.17 3.14
C VAL A 121 -16.23 1.08 4.16
N GLU A 122 -15.52 -0.05 4.09
CA GLU A 122 -15.81 -1.25 4.89
C GLU A 122 -14.85 -1.40 6.08
N GLY A 123 -13.67 -0.78 6.04
CA GLY A 123 -12.55 -1.17 6.89
C GLY A 123 -12.00 -2.54 6.48
N GLY A 124 -11.29 -3.18 7.39
CA GLY A 124 -10.78 -4.55 7.20
C GLY A 124 -9.30 -4.57 6.88
N PHE A 125 -8.88 -5.59 6.13
CA PHE A 125 -7.49 -5.89 5.82
C PHE A 125 -7.32 -6.11 4.32
N TYR A 126 -6.67 -5.16 3.64
CA TYR A 126 -6.22 -5.34 2.28
C TYR A 126 -4.78 -5.87 2.22
N ILE A 127 -4.56 -6.89 1.39
CA ILE A 127 -3.26 -7.53 1.18
C ILE A 127 -3.04 -7.76 -0.32
N ASP A 128 -1.79 -7.62 -0.79
CA ASP A 128 -1.47 -7.85 -2.19
C ASP A 128 -1.69 -9.32 -2.60
N ALA A 129 -2.01 -9.55 -3.88
CA ALA A 129 -2.29 -10.89 -4.40
C ALA A 129 -1.05 -11.79 -4.48
N ASP A 130 0.15 -11.21 -4.46
CA ASP A 130 1.43 -11.91 -4.48
C ASP A 130 2.10 -12.05 -3.11
N ASP A 131 1.41 -11.66 -2.04
CA ASP A 131 1.87 -11.84 -0.66
C ASP A 131 1.46 -13.24 -0.15
N VAL A 132 2.44 -13.96 0.41
CA VAL A 132 2.24 -15.29 1.01
C VAL A 132 2.09 -15.16 2.52
N TYR A 133 1.09 -15.81 3.11
CA TYR A 133 0.89 -15.88 4.55
C TYR A 133 1.72 -17.00 5.18
N HIS A 134 2.47 -16.67 6.23
CA HIS A 134 3.39 -17.60 6.91
C HIS A 134 2.79 -18.32 8.13
N GLY A 135 1.53 -18.04 8.47
CA GLY A 135 0.82 -18.72 9.55
C GLY A 135 0.94 -18.07 10.93
N THR A 136 1.59 -16.91 11.03
CA THR A 136 1.66 -16.11 12.26
C THR A 136 0.29 -15.55 12.63
N PRO A 137 -0.24 -15.79 13.85
CA PRO A 137 -1.54 -15.27 14.26
C PRO A 137 -1.63 -13.74 14.11
N ILE A 138 -2.76 -13.26 13.58
CA ILE A 138 -2.96 -11.84 13.26
C ILE A 138 -4.05 -11.16 14.11
N ASP A 139 -4.68 -11.87 15.05
CA ASP A 139 -5.81 -11.33 15.84
C ASP A 139 -5.48 -10.01 16.54
N GLN A 140 -4.23 -9.82 17.00
CA GLN A 140 -3.80 -8.57 17.62
C GLN A 140 -3.89 -7.34 16.67
N LEU A 141 -3.82 -7.53 15.35
CA LEU A 141 -3.94 -6.43 14.38
C LEU A 141 -5.38 -5.90 14.29
N PHE A 142 -6.35 -6.65 14.81
CA PHE A 142 -7.78 -6.32 14.83
C PHE A 142 -8.25 -5.89 16.23
N ALA A 143 -7.35 -5.80 17.21
CA ALA A 143 -7.69 -5.48 18.60
C ALA A 143 -8.14 -4.02 18.81
N ASP A 144 -7.80 -3.12 17.88
CA ASP A 144 -8.19 -1.72 17.88
C ASP A 144 -8.43 -1.20 16.45
N GLY A 145 -8.98 0.01 16.32
CA GLY A 145 -9.33 0.63 15.05
C GLY A 145 -8.19 1.38 14.33
N ARG A 146 -6.95 1.35 14.86
CA ARG A 146 -5.81 2.07 14.26
C ARG A 146 -5.48 1.56 12.87
N LEU A 147 -4.85 2.40 12.05
CA LEU A 147 -4.26 2.00 10.77
C LEU A 147 -2.93 1.26 10.99
N LYS A 148 -2.78 0.04 10.47
CA LYS A 148 -1.52 -0.74 10.55
C LYS A 148 -0.82 -0.69 9.21
N LEU A 149 0.44 -0.24 9.19
CA LEU A 149 1.27 -0.13 7.99
C LEU A 149 2.63 -0.77 8.20
N GLN A 150 3.13 -1.47 7.19
CA GLN A 150 4.51 -1.94 7.16
C GLN A 150 5.45 -0.78 6.76
N PRO A 151 6.50 -0.50 7.54
CA PRO A 151 7.49 0.51 7.18
C PRO A 151 8.51 -0.05 6.21
N PHE A 152 9.05 0.80 5.33
CA PHE A 152 10.11 0.48 4.40
C PHE A 152 11.19 1.56 4.39
N CYS A 153 12.42 1.14 4.08
CA CYS A 153 13.54 2.04 3.84
C CYS A 153 14.26 1.60 2.57
N TYR A 154 14.40 2.51 1.61
CA TYR A 154 15.15 2.29 0.37
C TYR A 154 16.48 3.03 0.44
N ASP A 155 17.56 2.37 0.06
CA ASP A 155 18.88 2.97 -0.05
C ASP A 155 19.20 3.25 -1.52
N VAL A 156 19.27 4.54 -1.87
CA VAL A 156 19.56 4.99 -3.22
C VAL A 156 20.96 4.55 -3.68
N ALA A 157 21.95 4.54 -2.78
CA ALA A 157 23.33 4.23 -3.14
C ALA A 157 23.50 2.77 -3.60
N THR A 158 22.77 1.85 -2.95
CA THR A 158 22.79 0.42 -3.30
C THR A 158 21.65 -0.01 -4.22
N SER A 159 20.67 0.87 -4.43
CA SER A 159 19.42 0.58 -5.15
C SER A 159 18.65 -0.60 -4.54
N GLN A 160 18.70 -0.76 -3.21
CA GLN A 160 18.12 -1.88 -2.48
C GLN A 160 17.26 -1.44 -1.30
N MET A 161 16.39 -2.35 -0.86
CA MET A 161 15.68 -2.19 0.41
C MET A 161 16.63 -2.46 1.57
N VAL A 162 16.62 -1.59 2.57
CA VAL A 162 17.33 -1.79 3.84
C VAL A 162 16.51 -2.77 4.70
N ALA A 163 17.17 -3.71 5.37
CA ALA A 163 16.48 -4.69 6.21
C ALA A 163 15.80 -4.03 7.43
N PRO A 164 14.58 -4.48 7.83
CA PRO A 164 13.88 -3.97 9.00
C PRO A 164 14.71 -4.00 10.29
N SER A 165 15.48 -5.07 10.50
CA SER A 165 16.40 -5.21 11.64
C SER A 165 17.50 -4.14 11.73
N ILE A 166 17.68 -3.34 10.68
CA ILE A 166 18.65 -2.25 10.61
C ILE A 166 17.95 -0.90 10.69
N PHE A 167 17.03 -0.60 9.77
CA PHE A 167 16.49 0.77 9.66
C PHE A 167 15.50 1.14 10.76
N THR A 168 14.94 0.16 11.47
CA THR A 168 13.99 0.39 12.57
C THR A 168 14.67 0.72 13.90
N GLU A 169 15.99 0.58 13.98
CA GLU A 169 16.74 0.89 15.19
C GLU A 169 16.79 2.40 15.44
N PRO A 170 16.58 2.87 16.69
CA PRO A 170 16.63 4.29 17.03
C PRO A 170 17.92 4.98 16.57
N GLY A 171 17.79 6.00 15.73
CA GLY A 171 18.91 6.78 15.21
C GLY A 171 19.62 6.17 13.99
N ALA A 172 19.20 4.99 13.51
CA ALA A 172 19.77 4.39 12.31
C ALA A 172 19.42 5.22 11.07
N ASN A 173 20.43 5.78 10.40
CA ASN A 173 20.23 6.54 9.18
C ASN A 173 21.52 6.63 8.36
N GLN A 174 21.40 6.73 7.04
CA GLN A 174 22.52 7.01 6.14
C GLN A 174 22.10 8.04 5.08
N PRO A 175 23.04 8.80 4.50
CA PRO A 175 22.75 9.63 3.33
C PRO A 175 22.10 8.81 2.22
N GLY A 176 21.05 9.34 1.60
CA GLY A 176 20.32 8.64 0.52
C GLY A 176 19.31 7.59 0.98
N TRP A 177 19.17 7.30 2.28
CA TRP A 177 18.07 6.46 2.77
C TRP A 177 16.73 7.19 2.67
N ILE A 178 15.71 6.47 2.21
CA ILE A 178 14.35 6.98 2.02
C ILE A 178 13.38 6.09 2.78
N PHE A 179 12.83 6.63 3.88
CA PHE A 179 11.78 6.00 4.69
C PHE A 179 10.40 6.32 4.12
N TYR A 180 9.54 5.30 4.05
CA TYR A 180 8.16 5.39 3.57
C TYR A 180 7.33 4.22 4.10
N PHE A 181 6.02 4.24 3.90
CA PHE A 181 5.14 3.12 4.23
C PHE A 181 4.74 2.35 2.97
N ASN A 182 4.78 1.02 3.07
CA ASN A 182 4.23 0.14 2.04
C ASN A 182 2.70 0.28 1.99
N THR A 183 2.08 0.03 0.83
CA THR A 183 0.62 0.03 0.66
C THR A 183 -0.03 -1.29 1.08
N THR A 184 0.79 -2.31 1.34
CA THR A 184 0.38 -3.61 1.88
C THR A 184 1.22 -3.95 3.12
N PRO A 185 0.62 -4.43 4.22
CA PRO A 185 -0.81 -4.54 4.45
C PRO A 185 -1.43 -3.15 4.64
N LEU A 186 -2.73 -3.03 4.35
CA LEU A 186 -3.54 -1.88 4.74
C LEU A 186 -4.67 -2.38 5.64
N ILE A 187 -4.51 -2.23 6.96
CA ILE A 187 -5.48 -2.71 7.96
C ILE A 187 -6.01 -1.52 8.74
N ALA A 188 -7.31 -1.24 8.66
CA ALA A 188 -7.90 -0.12 9.38
C ALA A 188 -9.39 -0.31 9.66
N SER A 189 -9.91 0.48 10.60
CA SER A 189 -11.35 0.67 10.74
C SER A 189 -11.89 1.51 9.55
N ARG A 190 -13.19 1.37 9.27
CA ARG A 190 -13.87 2.22 8.27
C ARG A 190 -13.73 3.70 8.61
N HIS A 191 -13.70 4.54 7.59
CA HIS A 191 -13.56 6.00 7.69
C HIS A 191 -12.30 6.46 8.43
N HIS A 192 -11.22 5.66 8.39
CA HIS A 192 -9.95 6.07 8.97
C HIS A 192 -9.40 7.32 8.25
N PRO A 193 -9.03 8.40 8.97
CA PRO A 193 -8.70 9.69 8.37
C PRO A 193 -7.51 9.65 7.40
N ILE A 194 -6.50 8.83 7.69
CA ILE A 194 -5.35 8.64 6.78
C ILE A 194 -5.76 7.91 5.49
N VAL A 195 -6.68 6.94 5.57
CA VAL A 195 -7.15 6.19 4.39
C VAL A 195 -8.03 7.09 3.54
N GLU A 196 -8.89 7.90 4.17
CA GLU A 196 -9.68 8.95 3.50
C GLU A 196 -8.77 9.94 2.77
N ARG A 197 -7.72 10.43 3.43
CA ARG A 197 -6.75 11.35 2.81
C ARG A 197 -6.04 10.69 1.61
N ALA A 198 -5.63 9.43 1.73
CA ALA A 198 -5.00 8.70 0.63
C ALA A 198 -5.94 8.54 -0.57
N LEU A 199 -7.21 8.22 -0.33
CA LEU A 199 -8.23 8.15 -1.39
C LEU A 199 -8.47 9.51 -2.04
N LEU A 200 -8.58 10.58 -1.24
CA LEU A 200 -8.78 11.94 -1.73
C LEU A 200 -7.59 12.39 -2.60
N ASN A 201 -6.37 12.23 -2.10
CA ASN A 201 -5.15 12.63 -2.80
C ASN A 201 -4.97 11.85 -4.11
N ALA A 202 -5.25 10.55 -4.12
CA ALA A 202 -5.23 9.74 -5.34
C ALA A 202 -6.29 10.21 -6.34
N THR A 203 -7.51 10.48 -5.88
CA THR A 203 -8.62 10.98 -6.73
C THR A 203 -8.25 12.31 -7.37
N LEU A 204 -7.76 13.27 -6.58
CA LEU A 204 -7.32 14.57 -7.10
C LEU A 204 -6.18 14.43 -8.11
N SER A 205 -5.21 13.54 -7.84
CA SER A 205 -4.07 13.31 -8.74
C SER A 205 -4.49 12.68 -10.07
N LEU A 206 -5.47 11.78 -10.05
CA LEU A 206 -6.06 11.17 -11.25
C LEU A 206 -6.97 12.15 -12.01
N GLU A 207 -7.59 13.11 -11.30
CA GLU A 207 -8.43 14.15 -11.91
C GLU A 207 -7.61 15.20 -12.68
N MET A 208 -6.38 15.47 -12.25
CA MET A 208 -5.50 16.43 -12.90
C MET A 208 -5.17 16.02 -14.35
N GLU A 209 -5.48 16.90 -15.29
CA GLU A 209 -5.01 16.77 -16.68
C GLU A 209 -3.51 17.02 -16.72
N GLN A 210 -2.74 16.00 -17.10
CA GLN A 210 -1.31 16.14 -17.30
C GLN A 210 -1.05 16.61 -18.73
N ALA A 211 -0.45 17.79 -18.86
CA ALA A 211 -0.08 18.37 -20.15
C ALA A 211 0.88 17.47 -20.96
N ARG A 212 1.61 16.58 -20.29
CA ARG A 212 2.48 15.55 -20.90
C ARG A 212 2.55 14.31 -20.01
N GLY A 213 2.26 13.15 -20.58
CA GLY A 213 2.51 11.84 -19.97
C GLY A 213 1.40 11.32 -19.05
N LEU A 214 1.56 10.08 -18.61
CA LEU A 214 0.72 9.44 -17.61
C LEU A 214 1.32 9.66 -16.20
N PRO A 215 0.49 9.66 -15.14
CA PRO A 215 0.95 9.84 -13.77
C PRO A 215 2.03 8.82 -13.36
N GLU A 216 2.93 9.20 -12.46
CA GLU A 216 3.85 8.24 -11.83
C GLU A 216 3.07 7.38 -10.81
N VAL A 217 3.24 6.06 -10.89
CA VAL A 217 2.43 5.09 -10.12
C VAL A 217 2.53 5.32 -8.61
N GLN A 218 3.75 5.44 -8.08
CA GLN A 218 3.96 5.51 -6.63
C GLN A 218 3.45 6.81 -6.01
N ALA A 219 3.64 7.94 -6.68
CA ALA A 219 3.23 9.26 -6.23
C ALA A 219 1.71 9.47 -6.33
N THR A 220 1.05 8.77 -7.25
CA THR A 220 -0.38 8.96 -7.52
C THR A 220 -1.26 8.05 -6.67
N THR A 221 -1.04 6.73 -6.74
CA THR A 221 -1.86 5.75 -6.02
C THR A 221 -1.02 4.92 -5.04
N GLY A 222 0.27 4.74 -5.30
CA GLY A 222 1.12 3.84 -4.52
C GLY A 222 1.68 4.41 -3.20
N PRO A 223 2.82 3.86 -2.75
CA PRO A 223 3.44 4.19 -1.44
C PRO A 223 3.75 5.67 -1.23
N GLY A 224 4.07 6.40 -2.29
CA GLY A 224 4.33 7.85 -2.22
C GLY A 224 3.09 8.63 -1.80
N ASN A 225 1.93 8.30 -2.36
CA ASN A 225 0.64 8.90 -1.99
C ASN A 225 0.26 8.57 -0.53
N LEU A 226 0.36 7.30 -0.13
CA LEU A 226 0.04 6.88 1.23
C LEU A 226 0.93 7.57 2.26
N THR A 227 2.24 7.58 2.01
CA THR A 227 3.23 8.20 2.90
C THR A 227 3.01 9.71 3.01
N ARG A 228 2.68 10.37 1.90
CA ARG A 228 2.28 11.79 1.89
C ARG A 228 1.03 12.02 2.73
N SER A 229 0.03 11.15 2.61
CA SER A 229 -1.24 11.26 3.32
C SER A 229 -1.08 11.07 4.83
N VAL A 230 -0.19 10.16 5.27
CA VAL A 230 0.22 10.03 6.68
C VAL A 230 0.84 11.34 7.18
N PHE A 231 1.81 11.87 6.45
CA PHE A 231 2.49 13.12 6.81
C PHE A 231 1.52 14.30 6.94
N GLU A 232 0.63 14.48 5.97
CA GLU A 232 -0.37 15.56 5.97
C GLU A 232 -1.30 15.46 7.18
N VAL A 233 -1.93 14.29 7.40
CA VAL A 233 -2.93 14.12 8.47
C VAL A 233 -2.34 14.28 9.86
N LEU A 234 -1.13 13.75 10.10
CA LEU A 234 -0.48 13.89 11.41
C LEU A 234 0.00 15.34 11.64
N ASN A 235 0.52 16.01 10.61
CA ASN A 235 0.94 17.40 10.73
C ASN A 235 -0.24 18.39 10.86
N GLU A 236 -1.43 17.99 10.41
CA GLU A 236 -2.70 18.70 10.64
C GLU A 236 -3.29 18.48 12.06
N GLY A 237 -2.60 17.71 12.92
CA GLY A 237 -2.94 17.55 14.34
C GLY A 237 -3.62 16.23 14.71
N CYS A 238 -3.71 15.26 13.79
CA CYS A 238 -4.14 13.91 14.14
C CYS A 238 -3.09 13.25 15.04
N SER A 239 -3.53 12.52 16.08
CA SER A 239 -2.61 11.82 16.98
C SER A 239 -1.82 10.75 16.22
N PRO A 240 -0.49 10.64 16.43
CA PRO A 240 0.31 9.51 15.93
C PRO A 240 -0.25 8.14 16.38
N ASP A 241 -0.96 8.11 17.51
CA ASP A 241 -1.64 6.91 18.01
C ASP A 241 -2.80 6.45 17.12
N ALA A 242 -3.19 7.20 16.09
CA ALA A 242 -4.14 6.74 15.08
C ALA A 242 -3.57 5.59 14.23
N MET A 243 -2.25 5.38 14.25
CA MET A 243 -1.61 4.31 13.50
C MET A 243 -0.73 3.40 14.39
N MET A 244 -0.42 2.24 13.84
CA MET A 244 0.54 1.28 14.37
C MET A 244 1.52 0.93 13.25
N VAL A 245 2.81 1.03 13.55
CA VAL A 245 3.86 0.54 12.66
C VAL A 245 3.98 -0.97 12.85
N ALA A 246 3.83 -1.74 11.78
CA ALA A 246 3.97 -3.20 11.77
C ALA A 246 5.42 -3.58 11.45
N HIS A 247 6.32 -3.42 12.44
CA HIS A 247 7.77 -3.62 12.28
C HIS A 247 8.15 -5.01 11.78
N ASP A 248 7.51 -6.05 12.30
CA ASP A 248 7.87 -7.46 12.01
C ASP A 248 6.92 -8.09 10.97
N TRP A 249 6.42 -7.29 10.02
CA TRP A 249 5.42 -7.77 9.05
C TRP A 249 5.93 -8.96 8.23
N GLU A 250 7.23 -9.04 7.94
CA GLU A 250 7.85 -10.14 7.21
C GLU A 250 7.69 -11.50 7.89
N LEU A 251 7.47 -11.55 9.21
CA LEU A 251 7.15 -12.78 9.94
C LEU A 251 5.72 -13.25 9.67
N THR A 252 4.83 -12.33 9.26
CA THR A 252 3.43 -12.60 8.96
C THR A 252 3.25 -12.89 7.47
N SER A 253 3.83 -12.05 6.62
CA SER A 253 3.73 -12.20 5.18
C SER A 253 4.90 -11.56 4.42
N THR A 254 5.22 -12.15 3.27
CA THR A 254 6.22 -11.61 2.35
C THR A 254 5.71 -11.69 0.90
N SER A 255 6.04 -10.68 0.10
CA SER A 255 5.80 -10.68 -1.34
C SER A 255 6.68 -11.71 -2.05
N GLN A 256 6.07 -12.54 -2.91
CA GLN A 256 6.77 -13.53 -3.69
C GLN A 256 7.37 -12.89 -4.95
N TRP A 257 8.71 -12.88 -5.04
CA TRP A 257 9.43 -12.23 -6.14
C TRP A 257 9.54 -13.06 -7.41
N SER A 258 9.56 -14.39 -7.31
CA SER A 258 9.72 -15.30 -8.46
C SER A 258 8.38 -15.66 -9.09
N LEU A 259 7.56 -14.66 -9.41
CA LEU A 259 6.25 -14.85 -10.05
C LEU A 259 6.28 -14.54 -11.55
N SER A 260 5.54 -15.33 -12.31
CA SER A 260 5.46 -15.29 -13.76
C SER A 260 5.13 -13.90 -14.32
N TYR A 261 4.20 -13.18 -13.69
CA TYR A 261 3.75 -11.86 -14.14
C TYR A 261 4.84 -10.76 -14.04
N ARG A 262 5.87 -10.97 -13.22
CA ARG A 262 6.95 -9.97 -13.05
C ARG A 262 7.88 -9.88 -14.25
N ASN A 263 7.81 -10.85 -15.16
CA ASN A 263 8.64 -10.94 -16.37
C ASN A 263 7.93 -10.44 -17.64
N ASP A 264 6.73 -9.86 -17.54
CA ASP A 264 5.98 -9.34 -18.69
C ASP A 264 5.32 -7.99 -18.41
N SER A 265 4.48 -7.51 -19.33
CA SER A 265 3.87 -6.17 -19.27
C SER A 265 3.00 -5.92 -18.03
N ARG A 266 2.62 -6.96 -17.29
CA ARG A 266 1.89 -6.85 -16.00
C ARG A 266 2.78 -6.32 -14.88
N ASN A 267 4.11 -6.31 -15.04
CA ASN A 267 5.02 -5.64 -14.12
C ASN A 267 4.95 -4.12 -14.33
N TRP A 268 4.36 -3.41 -13.36
CA TRP A 268 4.19 -1.95 -13.46
C TRP A 268 5.50 -1.18 -13.66
N ARG A 269 6.64 -1.75 -13.24
CA ARG A 269 7.97 -1.12 -13.42
C ARG A 269 8.34 -0.96 -14.90
N LEU A 270 7.75 -1.77 -15.78
CA LEU A 270 7.93 -1.67 -17.23
C LEU A 270 6.97 -0.66 -17.88
N SER A 271 5.93 -0.23 -17.15
CA SER A 271 4.87 0.64 -17.65
C SER A 271 4.73 1.94 -16.87
N ASN A 272 5.71 2.32 -16.03
CA ASN A 272 5.61 3.57 -15.27
C ASN A 272 5.54 4.77 -16.21
N GLN A 273 4.52 5.60 -16.07
CA GLN A 273 4.18 6.72 -16.97
C GLN A 273 3.98 6.33 -18.44
N GLN A 274 3.68 5.05 -18.73
CA GLN A 274 3.43 4.52 -20.08
C GLN A 274 2.14 3.71 -20.10
N ALA A 275 1.40 3.77 -21.21
CA ALA A 275 0.11 3.10 -21.29
C ALA A 275 0.30 1.58 -21.19
N TYR A 276 -0.35 0.96 -20.22
CA TYR A 276 -0.41 -0.49 -20.13
C TYR A 276 -1.12 -1.04 -21.37
N ARG A 277 -0.44 -1.94 -22.08
CA ARG A 277 -1.04 -2.76 -23.13
C ARG A 277 -0.99 -4.20 -22.65
N ALA A 278 -2.15 -4.73 -22.25
CA ALA A 278 -2.27 -6.16 -22.05
C ALA A 278 -1.87 -6.84 -23.37
N SER A 279 -0.89 -7.74 -23.34
CA SER A 279 -0.59 -8.56 -24.52
C SER A 279 -1.84 -9.39 -24.82
N SER A 280 -2.52 -9.08 -25.92
CA SER A 280 -3.60 -9.93 -26.41
C SER A 280 -3.02 -11.30 -26.70
N LEU A 281 -3.39 -12.32 -25.92
CA LEU A 281 -3.17 -13.74 -26.24
C LEU A 281 -4.06 -14.14 -27.44
N LEU A 282 -3.92 -13.45 -28.56
CA LEU A 282 -4.60 -13.72 -29.83
C LEU A 282 -3.61 -14.23 -30.90
N GLY A 283 -2.48 -14.82 -30.48
CA GLY A 283 -1.39 -15.22 -31.37
C GLY A 283 -0.87 -16.65 -31.19
N ALA A 284 -1.69 -17.57 -30.68
CA ALA A 284 -1.38 -18.99 -30.71
C ALA A 284 -2.59 -19.77 -31.25
N GLN A 285 -2.69 -19.80 -32.58
CA GLN A 285 -3.34 -20.88 -33.32
C GLN A 285 -2.24 -21.70 -33.99
#